data_AF-A0A2W4XAE7-F1
#
_entry.id   AF-A0A2W4XAE7-F1
#
_cell.length_a   1.000
_cell.length_b   1.000
_cell.length_c   1.000
_cell.angle_alpha   90.00
_cell.angle_beta   90.00
_cell.angle_gamma   90.00
#
_symmetry.space_group_name_H-M   'P 1'
#
loop_
_entity.id
_entity.type
_entity.pdbx_description
1 polymer ?
#
loop_
_entity_poly.entity_id
_entity_poly.type
_entity_poly.pdbx_seq_one_letter_code
_entity_poly.pdbx_strand_id
1 'polypeptide(L)'
;MTEDAETIQADLFAAEQADEGEALVLALDAFEGPLHLLLELARTRKIDVAKVSIGEIADQYLAFIAEARAANMEIAGDYLVMAAWLALLKSRLLIPKPQLAADEPDPQQLEAALRQKLMNLA
;
A
#
# COMPACT_ATOMS: atom_id res chain seq x y z
N MET A 1 -37.69 -29.45 31.93
CA MET A 1 -37.84 -28.66 30.69
C MET A 1 -37.06 -27.36 30.82
N THR A 2 -35.78 -27.44 31.19
CA THR A 2 -34.94 -26.26 31.42
C THR A 2 -33.49 -26.50 31.00
N GLU A 3 -33.26 -27.40 30.03
CA GLU A 3 -31.92 -27.83 29.61
C GLU A 3 -31.51 -27.29 28.23
N ASP A 4 -32.40 -26.59 27.52
CA ASP A 4 -32.12 -26.07 26.17
C ASP A 4 -31.48 -24.67 26.16
N ALA A 5 -31.37 -23.99 27.31
CA ALA A 5 -30.92 -22.60 27.37
C ALA A 5 -29.40 -22.43 27.57
N GLU A 6 -28.69 -23.43 28.13
CA GLU A 6 -27.24 -23.32 28.38
C GLU A 6 -26.39 -23.71 27.16
N THR A 7 -26.86 -24.63 26.31
CA THR A 7 -26.12 -25.11 25.13
C THR A 7 -25.97 -24.03 24.06
N ILE A 8 -26.96 -23.14 23.90
CA ILE A 8 -26.92 -22.03 22.92
C ILE A 8 -25.86 -20.99 23.32
N GLN A 9 -25.54 -20.89 24.61
CA GLN A 9 -24.57 -19.92 25.10
C GLN A 9 -23.13 -20.36 24.80
N ALA A 10 -22.84 -21.66 24.79
CA ALA A 10 -21.51 -22.20 24.48
C ALA A 10 -21.11 -22.02 22.99
N ASP A 11 -22.08 -22.15 22.07
CA ASP A 11 -21.83 -21.99 20.64
C ASP A 11 -21.61 -20.51 20.24
N LEU A 12 -22.19 -19.55 20.97
CA LEU A 12 -21.98 -18.11 20.71
C LEU A 12 -20.57 -17.63 21.05
N PHE A 13 -19.90 -18.24 22.04
CA PHE A 13 -18.53 -17.86 22.42
C PHE A 13 -17.44 -18.62 21.62
N ALA A 14 -17.80 -19.69 20.91
CA ALA A 14 -16.87 -20.43 20.06
C ALA A 14 -16.68 -19.78 18.68
N ALA A 15 -17.65 -18.98 18.22
CA ALA A 15 -17.61 -18.32 16.91
C ALA A 15 -16.74 -17.04 16.88
N GLU A 16 -16.29 -16.52 18.03
CA GLU A 16 -15.39 -15.37 18.11
C GLU A 16 -13.90 -15.75 18.00
N GLN A 17 -13.58 -17.02 17.77
CA GLN A 17 -12.20 -17.49 17.51
C GLN A 17 -12.00 -17.95 16.06
N ALA A 18 -12.67 -17.30 15.11
CA ALA A 18 -12.21 -17.34 13.73
C ALA A 18 -10.98 -16.43 13.63
N ASP A 19 -9.84 -17.11 13.57
CA ASP A 19 -8.52 -16.70 13.12
C ASP A 19 -8.55 -15.89 11.79
N GLU A 20 -9.06 -14.67 11.84
CA GLU A 20 -9.09 -13.74 10.69
C GLU A 20 -7.88 -12.79 10.67
N GLY A 21 -7.06 -12.80 11.72
CA GLY A 21 -5.87 -11.94 11.83
C GLY A 21 -4.67 -12.42 11.03
N GLU A 22 -4.45 -13.74 10.89
CA GLU A 22 -3.23 -14.26 10.25
C GLU A 22 -3.27 -14.18 8.72
N ALA A 23 -4.42 -14.47 8.09
CA ALA A 23 -4.53 -14.49 6.62
C ALA A 23 -4.41 -13.11 5.96
N LEU A 24 -4.90 -12.06 6.63
CA LEU A 24 -5.00 -10.70 6.07
C LEU A 24 -3.67 -9.92 6.15
N VAL A 25 -2.87 -10.22 7.18
CA VAL A 25 -1.51 -9.71 7.37
C VAL A 25 -0.53 -10.34 6.35
N LEU A 26 -0.71 -11.63 6.03
CA LEU A 26 0.18 -12.42 5.17
C LEU A 26 0.45 -11.83 3.77
N ALA A 27 -0.49 -11.11 3.14
CA ALA A 27 -0.29 -10.55 1.80
C ALA A 27 0.60 -9.30 1.78
N LEU A 28 0.59 -8.50 2.86
CA LEU A 28 1.42 -7.30 3.01
C LEU A 28 2.72 -7.59 3.78
N ASP A 29 2.69 -8.53 4.73
CA ASP A 29 3.88 -9.02 5.44
C ASP A 29 4.83 -9.82 4.52
N ALA A 30 4.34 -10.30 3.38
CA ALA A 30 5.20 -10.89 2.35
C ALA A 30 6.24 -9.90 1.80
N PHE A 31 6.02 -8.60 1.98
CA PHE A 31 6.95 -7.56 1.54
C PHE A 31 7.73 -6.97 2.71
N GLU A 32 9.06 -6.85 2.53
CA GLU A 32 9.97 -6.09 3.40
C GLU A 32 9.75 -4.56 3.32
N GLY A 33 8.49 -4.10 3.39
CA GLY A 33 8.09 -2.71 3.43
C GLY A 33 7.64 -2.11 2.09
N PRO A 34 7.19 -0.84 2.12
CA PRO A 34 6.53 -0.22 0.98
C PRO A 34 7.43 0.00 -0.24
N LEU A 35 8.75 0.14 -0.04
CA LEU A 35 9.69 0.23 -1.17
C LEU A 35 9.86 -1.10 -1.88
N HIS A 36 9.88 -2.22 -1.13
CA HIS A 36 9.95 -3.54 -1.73
C HIS A 36 8.68 -3.83 -2.53
N LEU A 37 7.50 -3.46 -2.01
CA LEU A 37 6.26 -3.54 -2.77
C LEU A 37 6.31 -2.71 -4.07
N LEU A 38 6.83 -1.48 -4.02
CA LEU A 38 6.99 -0.65 -5.24
C LEU A 38 7.90 -1.33 -6.28
N LEU A 39 8.99 -1.98 -5.86
CA LEU A 39 9.87 -2.74 -6.74
C LEU A 39 9.17 -3.94 -7.35
N GLU A 40 8.40 -4.68 -6.56
CA GLU A 40 7.70 -5.85 -7.06
C GLU A 40 6.60 -5.48 -8.07
N LEU A 41 5.88 -4.39 -7.82
CA LEU A 41 4.92 -3.82 -8.77
C LEU A 41 5.59 -3.37 -10.08
N ALA A 42 6.80 -2.81 -10.00
CA ALA A 42 7.58 -2.45 -11.19
C ALA A 42 8.05 -3.70 -11.97
N ARG A 43 8.50 -4.75 -11.27
CA ARG A 43 8.99 -6.01 -11.85
C ARG A 43 7.89 -6.86 -12.49
N THR A 44 6.69 -6.89 -11.91
CA THR A 44 5.54 -7.68 -12.40
C THR A 44 5.18 -7.36 -13.86
N ARG A 45 5.50 -6.15 -14.35
CA ARG A 45 5.28 -5.75 -15.75
C ARG A 45 6.35 -6.28 -16.72
N LYS A 46 7.44 -6.93 -16.26
CA LYS A 46 8.65 -7.23 -17.06
C LYS A 46 9.25 -5.99 -17.73
N ILE A 47 9.06 -4.83 -17.12
CA ILE A 47 9.55 -3.54 -17.64
C ILE A 47 10.73 -3.13 -16.77
N ASP A 48 11.83 -2.78 -17.42
CA ASP A 48 13.02 -2.22 -16.78
C ASP A 48 12.62 -1.00 -15.94
N VAL A 49 12.97 -0.98 -14.66
CA VAL A 49 12.62 0.12 -13.73
C VAL A 49 13.15 1.47 -14.26
N ALA A 50 14.18 1.45 -15.11
CA ALA A 50 14.70 2.62 -15.80
C ALA A 50 13.75 3.21 -16.87
N LYS A 51 12.79 2.41 -17.36
CA LYS A 51 11.89 2.75 -18.48
C LYS A 51 10.44 2.99 -18.06
N VAL A 52 10.05 2.57 -16.86
CA VAL A 52 8.69 2.74 -16.35
C VAL A 52 8.50 4.13 -15.73
N SER A 53 7.33 4.73 -15.92
CA SER A 53 7.00 5.99 -15.26
C SER A 53 6.77 5.75 -13.76
N ILE A 54 7.36 6.58 -12.90
CA ILE A 54 7.10 6.50 -11.45
C ILE A 54 5.62 6.76 -11.15
N GLY A 55 4.95 7.57 -11.96
CA GLY A 55 3.51 7.77 -11.88
C GLY A 55 2.71 6.48 -12.09
N GLU A 56 3.15 5.59 -12.98
CA GLU A 56 2.48 4.30 -13.21
C GLU A 56 2.71 3.31 -12.06
N ILE A 57 3.90 3.32 -11.45
CA ILE A 57 4.15 2.52 -10.23
C ILE A 57 3.29 3.07 -9.08
N ALA A 58 3.23 4.38 -8.92
CA ALA A 58 2.40 5.04 -7.91
C ALA A 58 0.92 4.65 -8.06
N ASP A 59 0.41 4.60 -9.29
CA ASP A 59 -0.98 4.22 -9.56
C ASP A 59 -1.30 2.79 -9.16
N GLN A 60 -0.38 1.86 -9.46
CA GLN A 60 -0.52 0.47 -9.06
C GLN A 60 -0.45 0.31 -7.54
N TYR A 61 0.45 1.02 -6.89
CA TYR A 61 0.55 1.02 -5.43
C TYR A 61 -0.73 1.53 -4.79
N LEU A 62 -1.27 2.65 -5.27
CA LEU A 62 -2.51 3.22 -4.76
C LEU A 62 -3.72 2.30 -5.02
N ALA A 63 -3.78 1.64 -6.17
CA ALA A 63 -4.80 0.64 -6.48
C ALA A 63 -4.72 -0.55 -5.52
N PHE A 64 -3.54 -1.09 -5.29
CA PHE A 64 -3.31 -2.18 -4.34
C PHE A 64 -3.80 -1.81 -2.93
N ILE A 65 -3.44 -0.62 -2.44
CA ILE A 65 -3.88 -0.15 -1.11
C ILE A 65 -5.40 0.06 -1.07
N ALA A 66 -6.01 0.53 -2.14
CA ALA A 66 -7.47 0.71 -2.22
C ALA A 66 -8.21 -0.64 -2.22
N GLU A 67 -7.72 -1.63 -2.96
CA GLU A 67 -8.26 -2.99 -2.97
C GLU A 67 -8.13 -3.66 -1.61
N ALA A 68 -6.97 -3.54 -0.95
CA ALA A 68 -6.76 -4.06 0.39
C ALA A 68 -7.74 -3.45 1.41
N ARG A 69 -7.98 -2.12 1.34
CA ARG A 69 -8.99 -1.48 2.20
C ARG A 69 -10.41 -1.95 1.89
N ALA A 70 -10.75 -2.12 0.62
CA ALA A 70 -12.08 -2.58 0.22
C ALA A 70 -12.36 -4.01 0.70
N ALA A 71 -11.31 -4.82 0.83
CA ALA A 71 -11.35 -6.16 1.41
C ALA A 71 -11.27 -6.17 2.95
N ASN A 72 -11.37 -5.01 3.62
CA ASN A 72 -11.22 -4.86 5.08
C ASN A 72 -9.89 -5.40 5.64
N MET A 73 -8.82 -5.35 4.85
CA MET A 73 -7.50 -5.78 5.30
C MET A 73 -6.88 -4.75 6.24
N GLU A 74 -6.19 -5.23 7.27
CA GLU A 74 -5.36 -4.38 8.11
C GLU A 74 -4.09 -3.99 7.35
N ILE A 75 -3.80 -2.70 7.28
CA ILE A 75 -2.66 -2.15 6.54
C ILE A 75 -1.74 -1.44 7.52
N ALA A 76 -0.49 -1.88 7.57
CA ALA A 76 0.52 -1.23 8.40
C ALA A 76 0.71 0.24 8.01
N GLY A 77 0.92 1.10 9.03
CA GLY A 77 0.96 2.56 8.87
C GLY A 77 1.96 3.05 7.83
N ASP A 78 3.13 2.42 7.74
CA ASP A 78 4.18 2.80 6.79
C ASP A 78 3.72 2.73 5.32
N TYR A 79 2.86 1.76 4.99
CA TYR A 79 2.28 1.63 3.66
C TYR A 79 1.29 2.76 3.36
N LEU A 80 0.55 3.19 4.38
CA LEU A 80 -0.38 4.32 4.27
C LEU A 80 0.36 5.65 4.12
N VAL A 81 1.48 5.82 4.83
CA VAL A 81 2.38 6.97 4.69
C VAL A 81 2.93 7.05 3.27
N MET A 82 3.42 5.93 2.73
CA MET A 82 3.90 5.90 1.34
C MET A 82 2.75 6.17 0.34
N ALA A 83 1.55 5.63 0.57
CA ALA A 83 0.38 5.92 -0.27
C ALA A 83 0.07 7.42 -0.31
N ALA A 84 0.00 8.07 0.85
CA ALA A 84 -0.27 9.50 0.94
C ALA A 84 0.82 10.33 0.24
N TRP A 85 2.08 9.95 0.43
CA TRP A 85 3.22 10.61 -0.21
C TRP A 85 3.19 10.47 -1.75
N LEU A 86 2.90 9.27 -2.27
CA LEU A 86 2.77 9.02 -3.71
C LEU A 86 1.57 9.76 -4.31
N ALA A 87 0.44 9.81 -3.62
CA ALA A 87 -0.74 10.57 -4.06
C ALA A 87 -0.43 12.07 -4.17
N LEU A 88 0.28 12.63 -3.17
CA LEU A 88 0.73 14.02 -3.20
C LEU A 88 1.71 14.27 -4.35
N LEU A 89 2.72 13.41 -4.50
CA LEU A 89 3.70 13.52 -5.59
C LEU A 89 3.01 13.49 -6.96
N LYS A 90 2.12 12.53 -7.18
CA LYS A 90 1.33 12.42 -8.42
C LYS A 90 0.51 13.68 -8.66
N SER A 91 -0.21 14.17 -7.66
CA SER A 91 -1.01 15.40 -7.78
C SER A 91 -0.15 16.58 -8.24
N ARG A 92 1.06 16.73 -7.67
CA ARG A 92 1.98 17.82 -8.02
C ARG A 92 2.58 17.66 -9.43
N LEU A 93 2.92 16.44 -9.84
CA LEU A 93 3.46 16.14 -11.18
C LEU A 93 2.47 16.41 -12.32
N LEU A 94 1.17 16.35 -12.05
CA LEU A 94 0.13 16.61 -13.04
C LEU A 94 -0.12 18.10 -13.30
N ILE A 95 0.47 19.01 -12.52
CA ILE A 95 0.27 20.46 -12.65
C ILE A 95 1.23 21.03 -13.70
N PRO A 96 0.75 21.57 -14.85
CA PRO A 96 1.61 22.03 -15.94
C PRO A 96 2.48 23.26 -15.61
N LYS A 97 2.11 24.00 -14.55
CA LYS A 97 2.81 25.18 -14.05
C LYS A 97 2.82 25.14 -12.52
N PRO A 98 3.69 24.35 -11.90
CA PRO A 98 3.72 24.25 -10.46
C PRO A 98 4.08 25.63 -9.88
N GLN A 99 3.19 26.20 -9.09
CA GLN A 99 3.53 27.33 -8.22
C GLN A 99 4.27 26.75 -7.02
N LEU A 100 5.58 26.63 -7.16
CA LEU A 100 6.45 26.20 -6.09
C LEU A 100 6.67 27.37 -5.12
N ALA A 101 6.34 27.16 -3.84
CA ALA A 101 6.87 28.01 -2.79
C ALA A 101 8.40 27.85 -2.71
N ALA A 102 9.10 28.88 -2.23
CA ALA A 102 10.57 28.91 -2.22
C ALA A 102 11.21 27.73 -1.46
N ASP A 103 10.53 27.21 -0.44
CA ASP A 103 11.01 26.11 0.40
C ASP A 103 10.44 24.74 -0.01
N GLU A 104 9.63 24.68 -1.07
CA GLU A 104 9.05 23.42 -1.51
C GLU A 104 9.92 22.73 -2.56
N PRO A 105 10.20 21.42 -2.40
CA PRO A 105 10.98 20.67 -3.37
C PRO A 105 10.22 20.51 -4.69
N ASP A 106 10.98 20.56 -5.79
CA ASP A 106 10.48 20.30 -7.13
C ASP A 106 9.96 18.85 -7.23
N PRO A 107 8.68 18.64 -7.62
CA PRO A 107 8.11 17.31 -7.82
C PRO A 107 8.94 16.42 -8.75
N GLN A 108 9.55 16.99 -9.80
CA GLN A 108 10.37 16.21 -10.73
C GLN A 108 11.67 15.72 -10.06
N GLN A 109 12.24 16.52 -9.15
CA GLN A 109 13.41 16.11 -8.38
C GLN A 109 13.05 15.02 -7.36
N LEU A 110 11.90 15.14 -6.70
CA LEU A 110 11.39 14.10 -5.79
C LEU A 110 11.14 12.78 -6.52
N GLU A 111 10.52 12.84 -7.70
CA GLU A 111 10.31 11.67 -8.55
C GLU A 111 11.64 11.01 -8.93
N ALA A 112 12.63 11.81 -9.37
CA ALA A 112 13.95 11.33 -9.74
C ALA A 112 14.68 10.68 -8.55
N ALA A 113 14.60 11.29 -7.36
CA ALA A 113 15.19 10.75 -6.14
C ALA A 113 14.57 9.41 -5.75
N LEU A 114 13.24 9.28 -5.85
CA LEU A 114 12.56 8.00 -5.61
C LEU A 114 13.01 6.95 -6.62
N ARG A 115 13.05 7.30 -7.92
CA ARG A 115 13.52 6.38 -8.97
C ARG A 115 14.93 5.89 -8.66
N GLN A 116 15.84 6.78 -8.33
CA GLN A 116 17.20 6.42 -7.96
C GLN A 116 17.24 5.50 -6.74
N LYS A 117 16.42 5.78 -5.72
CA LYS A 117 16.33 4.91 -4.53
C LYS A 117 15.85 3.50 -4.89
N LEU A 118 14.87 3.37 -5.78
CA LEU A 118 14.40 2.07 -6.28
C LEU A 118 15.50 1.36 -7.09
N MET A 119 16.23 2.08 -7.95
CA MET A 119 17.35 1.50 -8.72
C MET A 119 18.49 0.98 -7.83
N ASN A 120 18.74 1.60 -6.68
CA ASN A 120 19.77 1.15 -5.75
C ASN A 120 19.39 -0.13 -4.98
N LEU A 121 18.10 -0.47 -4.96
CA LEU A 121 17.54 -1.62 -4.24
C LEU A 121 17.17 -2.78 -5.18
N ALA A 122 17.23 -2.55 -6.50
CA ALA A 122 16.83 -3.49 -7.55
C ALA A 122 17.92 -4.51 -7.88
#